data_AF-A0A1G9MTB2-F1
#
_entry.id   AF-A0A1G9MTB2-F1
#
_cell.length_a   1.000
_cell.length_b   1.000
_cell.length_c   1.000
_cell.angle_alpha   90.00
_cell.angle_beta   90.00
_cell.angle_gamma   90.00
#
_symmetry.space_group_name_H-M   'P 1'
#
loop_
_entity.id
_entity.type
_entity.pdbx_description
1 polymer ?
#
loop_
_entity_poly.entity_id
_entity_poly.type
_entity_poly.pdbx_seq_one_letter_code
_entity_poly.pdbx_strand_id
1 'polypeptide(L)'
;MLSQGFGDQAPPRMPVHMKSGERFFCSEDLALKWRNSMPFSEKGYPRIVFAPMSKWEGIGIPDVVYVFADPDQISALVIMLGSHNGEALNTLAPFGAACHSIVYAVDQIVKEKPMAIMGLFDISQRREALANSLSLTMPYSLWEGLSDDLDKSCLTTHAWKEIEKRL
;
A
#
# COMPACT_ATOMS: atom_id res chain seq x y z
N MET A 1 6.12 -19.39 10.68
CA MET A 1 5.63 -18.21 9.92
C MET A 1 4.79 -17.36 10.85
N LEU A 2 4.89 -16.02 10.83
CA LEU A 2 4.14 -15.15 11.77
C LEU A 2 2.63 -15.44 11.86
N SER A 3 2.02 -15.87 10.74
CA SER A 3 0.61 -16.28 10.72
C SER A 3 0.31 -17.53 11.56
N GLN A 4 1.10 -18.61 11.45
CA GLN A 4 0.80 -19.88 12.14
C GLN A 4 1.57 -20.07 13.45
N GLY A 5 2.46 -19.13 13.76
CA GLY A 5 3.34 -19.21 14.91
C GLY A 5 4.48 -20.20 14.70
N PHE A 6 5.23 -20.45 15.78
CA PHE A 6 6.31 -21.42 15.81
C PHE A 6 5.94 -22.68 16.60
N GLY A 7 4.77 -22.72 17.26
CA GLY A 7 4.33 -23.87 18.04
C GLY A 7 5.41 -24.32 19.03
N ASP A 8 5.63 -25.62 19.14
CA ASP A 8 6.65 -26.18 20.04
C ASP A 8 8.10 -25.97 19.56
N GLN A 9 8.30 -25.46 18.35
CA GLN A 9 9.60 -25.06 17.82
C GLN A 9 9.98 -23.63 18.24
N ALA A 10 9.13 -22.94 19.00
CA ALA A 10 9.39 -21.57 19.44
C ALA A 10 10.60 -21.49 20.40
N PRO A 11 11.55 -20.56 20.17
CA PRO A 11 12.63 -20.29 21.11
C PRO A 11 12.11 -19.93 22.52
N PRO A 12 12.83 -20.27 23.61
CA PRO A 12 12.34 -20.10 24.99
C PRO A 12 11.96 -18.66 25.38
N ARG A 13 12.51 -17.64 24.71
CA ARG A 13 12.26 -16.21 24.97
C ARG A 13 11.29 -15.56 23.97
N MET A 14 10.64 -16.35 23.11
CA MET A 14 9.71 -15.83 22.12
C MET A 14 8.40 -15.37 22.78
N PRO A 15 7.85 -14.20 22.41
CA PRO A 15 6.55 -13.78 22.91
C PRO A 15 5.43 -14.80 22.63
N VAL A 16 4.49 -14.95 23.57
CA VAL A 16 3.42 -15.96 23.48
C VAL A 16 2.60 -15.84 22.20
N HIS A 17 2.27 -14.61 21.76
CA HIS A 17 1.53 -14.37 20.52
C HIS A 17 2.29 -14.85 19.27
N MET A 18 3.63 -14.78 19.26
CA MET A 18 4.45 -15.34 18.19
C MET A 18 4.53 -16.88 18.25
N LYS A 19 4.35 -17.48 19.43
CA LYS A 19 4.22 -18.94 19.55
C LYS A 19 2.92 -19.44 18.93
N SER A 20 1.79 -18.77 19.21
CA SER A 20 0.46 -19.13 18.68
C SER A 20 0.21 -18.67 17.24
N GLY A 21 0.93 -17.65 16.79
CA GLY A 21 0.68 -16.99 15.51
C GLY A 21 -0.54 -16.07 15.54
N GLU A 22 -0.60 -15.19 14.55
CA GLU A 22 -1.68 -14.21 14.37
C GLU A 22 -2.91 -14.78 13.62
N ARG A 23 -2.79 -16.00 13.08
CA ARG A 23 -3.84 -16.72 12.33
C ARG A 23 -4.41 -15.97 11.14
N PHE A 24 -3.56 -15.26 10.39
CA PHE A 24 -3.95 -14.62 9.13
C PHE A 24 -4.44 -15.63 8.06
N PHE A 25 -4.04 -16.90 8.19
CA PHE A 25 -4.43 -18.00 7.32
C PHE A 25 -4.95 -19.17 8.16
N CYS A 26 -5.83 -19.99 7.60
CA CYS A 26 -6.42 -21.12 8.33
C CYS A 26 -5.47 -22.32 8.50
N SER A 27 -4.37 -22.38 7.73
CA SER A 27 -3.37 -23.44 7.83
C SER A 27 -1.99 -22.98 7.31
N GLU A 28 -0.96 -23.75 7.63
CA GLU A 28 0.40 -23.55 7.09
C GLU A 28 0.43 -23.68 5.57
N ASP A 29 -0.23 -24.69 4.99
CA ASP A 29 -0.30 -24.88 3.55
C ASP A 29 -0.88 -23.67 2.82
N LEU A 30 -1.94 -23.07 3.37
CA LEU A 30 -2.54 -21.85 2.81
C LEU A 30 -1.59 -20.65 2.95
N ALA A 31 -0.88 -20.53 4.08
CA ALA A 31 0.12 -19.49 4.27
C ALA A 31 1.30 -19.63 3.29
N LEU A 32 1.78 -20.86 3.05
CA LEU A 32 2.83 -21.15 2.07
C LEU A 32 2.35 -20.87 0.64
N LYS A 33 1.12 -21.29 0.29
CA LYS A 33 0.52 -21.02 -1.01
C LYS A 33 0.42 -19.51 -1.26
N TRP A 34 -0.08 -18.76 -0.28
CA TRP A 34 -0.13 -17.29 -0.36
C TRP A 34 1.27 -16.69 -0.54
N ARG A 35 2.24 -17.08 0.30
CA ARG A 35 3.62 -16.58 0.24
C ARG A 35 4.25 -16.83 -1.13
N ASN A 36 4.08 -18.02 -1.67
CA ASN A 36 4.65 -18.41 -2.96
C ASN A 36 3.91 -17.77 -4.14
N SER A 37 2.69 -17.26 -3.93
CA SER A 37 1.93 -16.50 -4.94
C SER A 37 2.19 -15.00 -4.92
N MET A 38 2.97 -14.49 -3.96
CA MET A 38 3.25 -13.07 -3.87
C MET A 38 4.04 -12.61 -5.11
N PRO A 39 3.63 -11.49 -5.75
CA PRO A 39 4.38 -10.94 -6.86
C PRO A 39 5.65 -10.29 -6.32
N PHE A 40 6.78 -10.97 -6.53
CA PHE A 40 8.09 -10.41 -6.26
C PHE A 40 8.64 -9.84 -7.56
N SER A 41 8.92 -8.53 -7.56
CA SER A 41 9.65 -7.92 -8.66
C SER A 41 11.09 -8.42 -8.66
N GLU A 42 11.64 -8.71 -9.84
CA GLU A 42 13.07 -8.94 -10.03
C GLU A 42 13.89 -7.64 -9.96
N LYS A 43 13.23 -6.46 -9.92
CA LYS A 43 13.88 -5.17 -9.67
C LYS A 43 14.35 -5.09 -8.22
N GLY A 44 15.53 -5.64 -7.97
CA GLY A 44 16.27 -5.45 -6.72
C GLY A 44 17.30 -4.34 -6.88
N TYR A 45 17.09 -3.22 -6.20
CA TYR A 45 18.18 -2.27 -5.97
C TYR A 45 18.98 -2.73 -4.75
N PRO A 46 20.32 -2.53 -4.73
CA PRO A 46 21.13 -2.87 -3.57
C PRO A 46 20.75 -2.05 -2.32
N ARG A 47 20.05 -0.92 -2.51
CA ARG A 47 19.58 -0.01 -1.47
C ARG A 47 18.22 0.56 -1.86
N ILE A 48 17.34 0.74 -0.87
CA ILE A 48 16.05 1.43 -1.02
C ILE A 48 16.14 2.76 -0.28
N VAL A 49 15.74 3.85 -0.93
CA VAL A 49 15.75 5.20 -0.35
C VAL A 49 14.32 5.63 -0.07
N PHE A 50 14.05 5.99 1.19
CA PHE A 50 12.81 6.65 1.58
C PHE A 50 13.11 8.11 1.90
N ALA A 51 12.36 9.02 1.29
CA ALA A 51 12.47 10.45 1.56
C ALA A 51 11.10 11.12 1.41
N PRO A 52 10.80 12.19 2.19
CA PRO A 52 9.63 13.03 1.97
C PRO A 52 9.62 13.61 0.55
N MET A 53 8.44 13.87 -0.02
CA MET A 53 8.29 14.37 -1.39
C MET A 53 9.15 15.62 -1.66
N SER A 54 9.23 16.54 -0.68
CA SER A 54 10.01 17.79 -0.76
C SER A 54 11.54 17.62 -0.85
N LYS A 55 12.07 16.40 -0.71
CA LYS A 55 13.51 16.13 -0.79
C LYS A 55 13.94 15.53 -2.13
N TRP A 56 13.00 15.13 -2.99
CA TRP A 56 13.33 14.41 -4.22
C TRP A 56 13.97 15.27 -5.31
N GLU A 57 13.78 16.60 -5.30
CA GLU A 57 14.47 17.52 -6.23
C GLU A 57 15.99 17.32 -6.24
N GLY A 58 16.60 17.01 -5.09
CA GLY A 58 18.05 16.73 -4.98
C GLY A 58 18.44 15.24 -5.05
N ILE A 59 17.47 14.32 -5.11
CA ILE A 59 17.70 12.87 -5.11
C ILE A 59 17.48 12.28 -6.51
N GLY A 60 16.45 12.74 -7.22
CA GLY A 60 16.03 12.23 -8.52
C GLY A 60 14.53 11.94 -8.56
N ILE A 61 14.12 11.05 -9.47
CA ILE A 61 12.73 10.63 -9.62
C ILE A 61 12.51 9.37 -8.77
N PRO A 62 11.53 9.34 -7.86
CA PRO A 62 11.23 8.14 -7.09
C PRO A 62 10.59 7.06 -7.98
N ASP A 63 10.81 5.79 -7.64
CA ASP A 63 10.14 4.67 -8.33
C ASP A 63 8.65 4.58 -7.96
N VAL A 64 8.34 4.81 -6.68
CA VAL A 64 6.98 4.74 -6.12
C VAL A 64 6.73 5.88 -5.14
N VAL A 65 5.46 6.24 -4.97
CA VAL A 65 4.98 7.18 -3.96
C VAL A 65 4.15 6.42 -2.93
N TYR A 66 4.43 6.66 -1.65
CA TYR A 66 3.73 6.05 -0.51
C TYR A 66 3.02 7.13 0.30
N VAL A 67 1.69 7.12 0.28
CA VAL A 67 0.84 8.13 0.92
C VAL A 67 0.12 7.50 2.11
N PHE A 68 0.07 8.22 3.23
CA PHE A 68 -0.89 7.96 4.31
C PHE A 68 -2.08 8.88 4.12
N ALA A 69 -3.28 8.32 4.13
CA ALA A 69 -4.49 9.07 3.85
C ALA A 69 -5.66 8.50 4.66
N ASP A 70 -6.56 9.38 5.06
CA ASP A 70 -7.85 8.99 5.66
C ASP A 70 -8.82 8.43 4.60
N PRO A 71 -9.97 7.87 5.00
CA PRO A 71 -10.93 7.30 4.06
C PRO A 71 -11.44 8.29 2.99
N ASP A 72 -11.54 9.57 3.32
CA ASP A 72 -12.06 10.60 2.41
C ASP A 72 -11.02 10.96 1.35
N GLN A 73 -9.77 11.16 1.79
CA GLN A 73 -8.62 11.39 0.93
C GLN A 73 -8.37 10.19 0.00
N ILE A 74 -8.50 8.96 0.52
CA ILE A 74 -8.40 7.74 -0.31
C ILE A 74 -9.52 7.69 -1.35
N SER A 75 -10.75 8.06 -0.98
CA SER A 75 -11.86 8.10 -1.93
C SER A 75 -11.57 9.04 -3.10
N ALA A 76 -11.00 10.22 -2.83
CA ALA A 76 -10.60 11.14 -3.89
C ALA A 76 -9.46 10.56 -4.76
N LEU A 77 -8.42 10.00 -4.14
CA LEU A 77 -7.29 9.41 -4.85
C LEU A 77 -7.73 8.27 -5.79
N VAL A 78 -8.61 7.37 -5.35
CA VAL A 78 -9.12 6.25 -6.18
C VAL A 78 -9.90 6.77 -7.40
N ILE A 79 -10.72 7.81 -7.22
CA ILE A 79 -11.45 8.44 -8.33
C ILE A 79 -10.47 9.04 -9.33
N MET A 80 -9.48 9.79 -8.83
CA MET A 80 -8.51 10.49 -9.66
C MET A 80 -7.60 9.53 -10.44
N LEU A 81 -7.22 8.40 -9.84
CA LEU A 81 -6.41 7.38 -10.52
C LEU A 81 -7.10 6.80 -11.75
N GLY A 82 -8.44 6.73 -11.75
CA GLY A 82 -9.24 6.30 -12.91
C GLY A 82 -9.64 7.45 -13.83
N SER A 83 -9.63 8.71 -13.37
CA SER A 83 -10.11 9.83 -14.18
C SER A 83 -9.19 10.16 -15.35
N HIS A 84 -7.89 9.88 -15.21
CA HIS A 84 -6.90 10.19 -16.24
C HIS A 84 -6.96 9.23 -17.44
N ASN A 85 -7.04 7.91 -17.19
CA ASN A 85 -6.93 6.88 -18.23
C ASN A 85 -8.24 6.11 -18.49
N GLY A 86 -9.29 6.35 -17.69
CA GLY A 86 -10.58 5.67 -17.82
C GLY A 86 -10.58 4.21 -17.38
N GLU A 87 -9.52 3.71 -16.73
CA GLU A 87 -9.45 2.34 -16.24
C GLU A 87 -10.38 2.15 -15.04
N ALA A 88 -11.36 1.26 -15.19
CA ALA A 88 -12.31 0.92 -14.13
C ALA A 88 -11.65 0.22 -12.94
N LEU A 89 -10.56 -0.52 -13.20
CA LEU A 89 -9.74 -1.17 -12.18
C LEU A 89 -8.39 -0.46 -12.09
N ASN A 90 -8.26 0.46 -11.14
CA ASN A 90 -7.06 1.28 -10.97
C ASN A 90 -6.37 1.08 -9.61
N THR A 91 -7.02 0.39 -8.67
CA THR A 91 -6.55 0.23 -7.29
C THR A 91 -6.83 -1.18 -6.79
N LEU A 92 -5.84 -1.80 -6.12
CA LEU A 92 -5.95 -3.09 -5.45
C LEU A 92 -5.84 -2.94 -3.93
N ALA A 93 -6.55 -3.78 -3.18
CA ALA A 93 -6.44 -3.87 -1.72
C ALA A 93 -6.02 -5.29 -1.27
N PRO A 94 -4.76 -5.69 -1.51
CA PRO A 94 -4.27 -7.01 -1.11
C PRO A 94 -3.99 -7.07 0.40
N PHE A 95 -4.05 -8.28 0.97
CA PHE A 95 -3.44 -8.55 2.26
C PHE A 95 -1.92 -8.75 2.13
N GLY A 96 -1.17 -8.23 3.09
CA GLY A 96 0.26 -8.46 3.29
C GLY A 96 0.71 -7.90 4.64
N ALA A 97 2.00 -8.06 4.96
CA ALA A 97 2.57 -7.34 6.09
C ALA A 97 2.40 -5.82 5.87
N ALA A 98 2.34 -5.02 6.93
CA ALA A 98 2.02 -3.58 6.81
C ALA A 98 2.77 -2.85 5.68
N CYS A 99 4.06 -3.14 5.46
CA CYS A 99 4.89 -2.54 4.42
C CYS A 99 4.77 -3.19 3.01
N HIS A 100 4.10 -4.33 2.86
CA HIS A 100 4.03 -5.07 1.60
C HIS A 100 3.33 -4.31 0.46
N SER A 101 2.49 -3.31 0.75
CA SER A 101 1.92 -2.46 -0.31
C SER A 101 3.01 -1.79 -1.16
N ILE A 102 4.16 -1.49 -0.56
CA ILE A 102 5.33 -0.96 -1.27
C ILE A 102 5.90 -1.98 -2.24
N VAL A 103 6.08 -3.23 -1.80
CA VAL A 103 6.61 -4.31 -2.63
C VAL A 103 5.66 -4.61 -3.79
N TYR A 104 4.36 -4.67 -3.52
CA TYR A 104 3.34 -4.87 -4.54
C TYR A 104 3.28 -3.70 -5.54
N ALA A 105 3.51 -2.45 -5.10
CA ALA A 105 3.55 -1.31 -6.01
C ALA A 105 4.79 -1.33 -6.92
N VAL A 106 5.93 -1.83 -6.44
CA VAL A 106 7.14 -2.02 -7.27
C VAL A 106 6.88 -2.99 -8.43
N ASP A 107 6.10 -4.04 -8.21
CA ASP A 107 5.66 -4.97 -9.28
C ASP A 107 4.78 -4.27 -10.34
N GLN A 108 4.10 -3.18 -9.98
CA GLN A 108 3.24 -2.45 -10.93
C GLN A 108 4.04 -1.54 -11.88
N ILE A 109 5.27 -1.14 -11.53
CA ILE A 109 6.08 -0.20 -12.33
C ILE A 109 6.29 -0.69 -13.77
N VAL A 110 6.41 -2.01 -13.96
CA VAL A 110 6.69 -2.61 -15.28
C VAL A 110 5.43 -2.99 -16.06
N LYS A 111 4.24 -2.79 -15.49
CA LYS A 111 2.99 -3.17 -16.13
C LYS A 111 2.55 -2.07 -17.09
N GLU A 112 1.98 -2.47 -18.23
CA GLU A 112 1.36 -1.54 -19.19
C GLU A 112 0.20 -0.75 -18.55
N LYS A 113 -0.55 -1.41 -17.66
CA LYS A 113 -1.65 -0.82 -16.89
C LYS A 113 -1.36 -0.92 -15.40
N PRO A 114 -0.53 -0.02 -14.84
CA PRO A 114 -0.19 -0.06 -13.42
C PRO A 114 -1.42 0.27 -12.57
N MET A 115 -1.54 -0.38 -11.42
CA MET A 115 -2.53 -0.05 -10.40
C MET A 115 -1.88 0.49 -9.13
N ALA A 116 -2.59 1.33 -8.39
CA ALA A 116 -2.21 1.68 -7.03
C ALA A 116 -2.55 0.53 -6.06
N ILE A 117 -1.82 0.44 -4.95
CA ILE A 117 -1.95 -0.61 -3.95
C ILE A 117 -2.30 0.02 -2.60
N MET A 118 -3.48 -0.29 -2.10
CA MET A 118 -3.86 0.04 -0.73
C MET A 118 -3.10 -0.86 0.26
N GLY A 119 -2.73 -0.29 1.40
CA GLY A 119 -1.95 -0.97 2.44
C GLY A 119 -2.44 -0.67 3.85
N LEU A 120 -1.63 -1.10 4.83
CA LEU A 120 -1.96 -1.10 6.26
C LEU A 120 -3.15 -1.99 6.64
N PHE A 121 -3.44 -3.05 5.88
CA PHE A 121 -4.46 -4.05 6.26
C PHE A 121 -3.94 -5.18 7.15
N ASP A 122 -2.68 -5.12 7.58
CA ASP A 122 -2.14 -6.02 8.60
C ASP A 122 -2.73 -5.67 9.97
N ILE A 123 -3.74 -6.44 10.40
CA ILE A 123 -4.44 -6.20 11.66
C ILE A 123 -3.51 -6.24 12.88
N SER A 124 -2.39 -6.98 12.82
CA SER A 124 -1.42 -7.01 13.93
C SER A 124 -0.66 -5.68 14.08
N GLN A 125 -0.54 -4.92 12.98
CA GLN A 125 0.17 -3.65 12.94
C GLN A 125 -0.78 -2.44 12.99
N ARG A 126 -2.08 -2.64 12.75
CA ARG A 126 -3.10 -1.57 12.80
C ARG A 126 -3.14 -0.84 14.14
N ARG A 127 -2.76 -1.50 15.25
CA ARG A 127 -2.69 -0.88 16.58
C ARG A 127 -1.58 0.17 16.71
N GLU A 128 -0.50 0.01 15.95
CA GLU A 128 0.66 0.92 15.94
C GLU A 128 0.52 2.00 14.86
N ALA A 129 -0.42 1.82 13.93
CA ALA A 129 -0.66 2.72 12.82
C ALA A 129 -1.62 3.86 13.18
N LEU A 130 -1.67 4.88 12.32
CA LEU A 130 -2.62 5.99 12.46
C LEU A 130 -4.06 5.47 12.41
N ALA A 131 -4.83 5.74 13.47
CA ALA A 131 -6.15 5.15 13.70
C ALA A 131 -7.13 5.40 12.53
N ASN A 132 -7.11 6.59 11.96
CA ASN A 132 -7.97 6.99 10.85
C ASN A 132 -7.21 7.11 9.52
N SER A 133 -6.13 6.35 9.33
CA SER A 133 -5.41 6.35 8.06
C SER A 133 -5.09 4.94 7.60
N LEU A 134 -5.21 4.75 6.29
CA LEU A 134 -4.61 3.64 5.56
C LEU A 134 -3.43 4.20 4.76
N SER A 135 -2.86 3.36 3.90
CA SER A 135 -1.89 3.81 2.92
C SER A 135 -2.34 3.53 1.50
N LEU A 136 -1.86 4.35 0.57
CA LEU A 136 -1.94 4.10 -0.86
C LEU A 136 -0.53 4.23 -1.44
N THR A 137 -0.03 3.14 -2.03
CA THR A 137 1.27 3.12 -2.71
C THR A 137 1.08 3.00 -4.21
N MET A 138 1.78 3.78 -5.02
CA MET A 138 1.62 3.76 -6.47
C MET A 138 2.95 3.99 -7.19
N PRO A 139 3.15 3.48 -8.42
CA PRO A 139 4.23 3.91 -9.30
C PRO A 139 4.21 5.43 -9.48
N TYR A 140 5.39 6.06 -9.57
CA TYR A 140 5.48 7.52 -9.71
C TYR A 140 4.79 8.05 -10.97
N SER A 141 4.74 7.27 -12.06
CA SER A 141 4.00 7.63 -13.27
C SER A 141 2.50 7.86 -13.03
N LEU A 142 1.88 7.14 -12.09
CA LEU A 142 0.49 7.40 -11.70
C LEU A 142 0.38 8.70 -10.89
N TRP A 143 1.33 8.96 -9.98
CA TRP A 143 1.36 10.18 -9.17
C TRP A 143 1.54 11.45 -10.02
N GLU A 144 2.37 11.38 -11.04
CA GLU A 144 2.58 12.48 -12.00
C GLU A 144 1.26 12.83 -12.70
N GLY A 145 0.55 11.83 -13.24
CA GLY A 145 -0.76 12.05 -13.87
C GLY A 145 -1.82 12.62 -12.91
N LEU A 146 -1.82 12.24 -11.63
CA LEU A 146 -2.72 12.84 -10.62
C LEU A 146 -2.46 14.34 -10.44
N SER A 147 -1.20 14.75 -10.47
CA SER A 147 -0.79 16.14 -10.23
C SER A 147 -1.20 17.06 -11.39
N ASP A 148 -1.21 16.54 -12.62
CA ASP A 148 -1.57 17.29 -13.82
C ASP A 148 -3.09 17.54 -13.96
N ASP A 149 -3.91 16.73 -13.28
CA ASP A 149 -5.37 16.76 -13.40
C ASP A 149 -6.10 17.30 -12.16
N LEU A 150 -5.38 17.86 -11.18
CA LEU A 150 -5.97 18.41 -9.94
C LEU A 150 -7.15 19.35 -10.21
N ASP A 151 -6.97 20.32 -11.11
CA ASP A 151 -7.99 21.34 -11.45
C ASP A 151 -9.19 20.77 -12.24
N LYS A 152 -9.06 19.58 -12.82
CA LYS A 152 -10.13 18.89 -13.56
C LYS A 152 -10.79 17.78 -12.74
N SER A 153 -10.25 17.49 -11.56
CA SER A 153 -10.61 16.33 -10.77
C SER A 153 -11.86 16.55 -9.90
N CYS A 154 -12.27 15.48 -9.20
CA CYS A 154 -13.34 15.54 -8.21
C CYS A 154 -13.09 16.57 -7.09
N LEU A 155 -11.84 17.00 -6.88
CA LEU A 155 -11.47 17.99 -5.87
C LEU A 155 -12.09 19.38 -6.12
N THR A 156 -12.49 19.69 -7.36
CA THR A 156 -13.12 20.99 -7.68
C THR A 156 -14.65 20.97 -7.51
N THR A 157 -15.22 19.80 -7.25
CA THR A 157 -16.67 19.57 -7.24
C THR A 157 -17.34 19.94 -5.91
N HIS A 158 -18.67 20.09 -5.93
CA HIS A 158 -19.45 20.32 -4.71
C HIS A 158 -19.27 19.20 -3.67
N ALA A 159 -19.12 17.94 -4.11
CA ALA A 159 -18.98 16.80 -3.22
C ALA A 159 -17.70 16.89 -2.39
N TRP A 160 -16.58 17.24 -3.02
CA TRP A 160 -15.32 17.43 -2.28
C TRP A 160 -15.38 18.62 -1.33
N LYS A 161 -15.99 19.74 -1.74
CA LYS A 161 -16.16 20.91 -0.85
C LYS A 161 -16.94 20.61 0.43
N GLU A 162 -17.87 19.65 0.40
CA GLU A 162 -18.55 19.19 1.63
C GLU A 162 -17.66 18.29 2.48
N ILE A 163 -16.82 17.46 1.86
CA ILE A 163 -15.82 16.63 2.54
C ILE A 163 -14.76 17.49 3.22
N GLU A 164 -14.25 18.54 2.57
CA GLU A 164 -13.24 19.45 3.13
C GLU A 164 -13.64 20.09 4.46
N LYS A 165 -14.95 20.22 4.74
CA LYS A 165 -15.46 20.77 6.00
C LYS A 165 -15.21 19.87 7.21
N ARG A 166 -14.88 18.59 6.99
CA ARG A 166 -14.62 17.59 8.04
C ARG A 166 -13.20 17.03 8.04
N LEU A 167 -12.31 17.58 7.20
CA LEU A 167 -10.86 17.32 7.23
C LEU A 167 -10.18 18.25 8.25
#